data_AF-A0A1Y2BSU7-F1
#
_entry.id   AF-A0A1Y2BSU7-F1
#
_cell.length_a   1.000
_cell.length_b   1.000
_cell.length_c   1.000
_cell.angle_alpha   90.00
_cell.angle_beta   90.00
_cell.angle_gamma   90.00
#
_symmetry.space_group_name_H-M   'P 1'
#
loop_
_entity.id
_entity.type
_entity.pdbx_description
1 polymer ?
#
loop_
_entity_poly.entity_id
_entity_poly.type
_entity_poly.pdbx_seq_one_letter_code
_entity_poly.pdbx_strand_id
1 'polypeptide(L)'
;MAGFLESPSLAAPAWLESLVDPFCTLIGFTKLASVLHIALIACAASFALQTVSHFICPKLFPKTYPKIRAKQDDWDLHVVGWAYALIATPLALDLILHPSPEIVADPLYGYGLAEGRLAAIATGYFTWDTIVSAKHMNTQGLGFFLHGIGCGTAFLFTLKPFLMFCGPNFLIWELSTIFLNIHWYLDKFGLTGTTAQLVNGVFLL
;
A
#
# COMPACT_ATOMS: atom_id res chain seq x y z
N MET A 1 17.32 -2.25 -3.76
CA MET A 1 16.08 -3.04 -3.65
C MET A 1 15.39 -3.21 -5.02
N ALA A 2 15.71 -2.39 -6.01
CA ALA A 2 15.25 -2.48 -7.40
C ALA A 2 15.44 -3.88 -7.99
N GLY A 3 16.55 -4.56 -7.66
CA GLY A 3 16.77 -5.95 -8.07
C GLY A 3 15.68 -6.95 -7.62
N PHE A 4 14.97 -6.70 -6.50
CA PHE A 4 13.80 -7.51 -6.14
C PHE A 4 12.63 -7.23 -7.08
N LEU A 5 12.30 -5.95 -7.28
CA LEU A 5 11.21 -5.55 -8.18
C LEU A 5 11.50 -5.85 -9.63
N GLU A 6 12.74 -6.05 -10.05
CA GLU A 6 13.11 -6.46 -11.41
C GLU A 6 13.19 -7.99 -11.56
N SER A 7 13.07 -8.75 -10.47
CA SER A 7 13.22 -10.21 -10.49
C SER A 7 12.30 -10.88 -11.52
N PRO A 8 12.81 -11.81 -12.36
CA PRO A 8 11.99 -12.63 -13.24
C PRO A 8 10.94 -13.46 -12.50
N SER A 9 11.16 -13.77 -11.21
CA SER A 9 10.20 -14.52 -10.39
C SER A 9 8.88 -13.79 -10.17
N LEU A 10 8.84 -12.47 -10.42
CA LEU A 10 7.63 -11.64 -10.35
C LEU A 10 6.93 -11.50 -11.71
N ALA A 11 7.42 -12.15 -12.76
CA ALA A 11 6.76 -12.12 -14.08
C ALA A 11 5.35 -12.72 -14.01
N ALA A 12 4.44 -12.17 -14.82
CA ALA A 12 3.11 -12.72 -14.94
C ALA A 12 3.17 -14.12 -15.56
N PRO A 13 2.30 -15.06 -15.13
CA PRO A 13 2.07 -16.28 -15.87
C PRO A 13 1.60 -15.91 -17.29
N ALA A 14 2.25 -16.44 -18.32
CA ALA A 14 1.98 -16.06 -19.72
C ALA A 14 0.51 -16.25 -20.13
N TRP A 15 -0.15 -17.29 -19.59
CA TRP A 15 -1.57 -17.55 -19.85
C TRP A 15 -2.48 -16.45 -19.29
N LEU A 16 -2.12 -15.88 -18.13
CA LEU A 16 -2.91 -14.84 -17.47
C LEU A 16 -2.77 -13.54 -18.23
N GLU A 17 -1.54 -13.15 -18.57
CA GLU A 17 -1.27 -11.95 -19.33
C GLU A 17 -1.98 -12.00 -20.70
N SER A 18 -1.85 -13.11 -21.44
CA SER A 18 -2.53 -13.30 -22.73
C SER A 18 -4.06 -13.24 -22.63
N LEU A 19 -4.62 -13.70 -21.51
CA LEU A 19 -6.07 -13.68 -21.27
C LEU A 19 -6.59 -12.26 -21.03
N VAL A 20 -5.85 -11.43 -20.27
CA VAL A 20 -6.32 -10.11 -19.82
C VAL A 20 -5.83 -8.94 -20.67
N ASP A 21 -4.76 -9.12 -21.44
CA ASP A 21 -4.15 -8.07 -22.27
C ASP A 21 -5.12 -7.43 -23.28
N PRO A 22 -5.96 -8.19 -24.03
CA PRO A 22 -6.91 -7.57 -24.96
C PRO A 22 -7.87 -6.60 -24.27
N PHE A 23 -8.34 -6.96 -23.08
CA PHE A 23 -9.21 -6.09 -22.28
C PHE A 23 -8.45 -4.88 -21.74
N CYS A 24 -7.27 -5.08 -21.14
CA CYS A 24 -6.46 -4.00 -20.58
C CYS A 24 -6.08 -2.97 -21.65
N THR A 25 -5.72 -3.42 -22.85
CA THR A 25 -5.43 -2.57 -24.00
C THR A 25 -6.66 -1.81 -24.48
N LEU A 26 -7.84 -2.46 -24.54
CA LEU A 26 -9.11 -1.82 -24.91
C LEU A 26 -9.46 -0.63 -24.00
N ILE A 27 -9.24 -0.75 -22.68
CA ILE A 27 -9.52 0.32 -21.71
C ILE A 27 -8.33 1.29 -21.50
N GLY A 28 -7.23 1.07 -22.23
CA GLY A 28 -6.04 1.93 -22.25
C GLY A 28 -5.05 1.73 -21.09
N PHE A 29 -5.20 0.68 -20.28
CA PHE A 29 -4.26 0.31 -19.21
C PHE A 29 -3.26 -0.73 -19.74
N THR A 30 -2.49 -0.34 -20.76
CA THR A 30 -1.64 -1.24 -21.56
C THR A 30 -0.52 -1.93 -20.79
N LYS A 31 -0.22 -1.51 -19.56
CA LYS A 31 0.80 -2.15 -18.71
C LYS A 31 0.20 -3.02 -17.62
N LEU A 32 -1.10 -2.91 -17.35
CA LEU A 32 -1.77 -3.61 -16.25
C LEU A 32 -1.69 -5.13 -16.41
N ALA A 33 -1.86 -5.67 -17.63
CA ALA A 33 -1.86 -7.12 -17.85
C ALA A 33 -0.60 -7.81 -17.34
N SER A 34 0.57 -7.20 -17.55
CA SER A 34 1.88 -7.72 -17.15
C SER A 34 2.13 -7.72 -15.63
N VAL A 35 1.33 -6.99 -14.85
CA VAL A 35 1.49 -6.82 -13.39
C VAL A 35 0.21 -7.09 -12.59
N LEU A 36 -0.88 -7.49 -13.25
CA LEU A 36 -2.19 -7.66 -12.63
C LEU A 36 -2.16 -8.67 -11.48
N HIS A 37 -1.42 -9.78 -11.64
CA HIS A 37 -1.26 -10.78 -10.59
C HIS A 37 -0.63 -10.20 -9.32
N ILE A 38 0.29 -9.24 -9.44
CA ILE A 38 0.91 -8.57 -8.29
C ILE A 38 -0.13 -7.74 -7.53
N ALA A 39 -0.97 -6.99 -8.25
CA ALA A 39 -2.06 -6.23 -7.63
C ALA A 39 -3.07 -7.16 -6.93
N LEU A 40 -3.44 -8.27 -7.56
CA LEU A 40 -4.34 -9.27 -6.96
C LEU A 40 -3.72 -9.92 -5.72
N ILE A 41 -2.44 -10.29 -5.78
CA ILE A 41 -1.69 -10.87 -4.65
C ILE A 41 -1.58 -9.86 -3.52
N ALA A 42 -1.24 -8.60 -3.78
CA ALA A 42 -1.14 -7.56 -2.76
C ALA A 42 -2.49 -7.29 -2.05
N CYS A 43 -3.59 -7.25 -2.81
CA CYS A 43 -4.94 -7.14 -2.26
C CYS A 43 -5.29 -8.35 -1.39
N ALA A 44 -5.06 -9.57 -1.89
CA ALA A 44 -5.31 -10.80 -1.15
C ALA A 44 -4.43 -10.91 0.11
N ALA A 45 -3.16 -10.54 0.03
CA ALA A 45 -2.24 -10.50 1.15
C ALA A 45 -2.68 -9.50 2.22
N SER A 46 -3.25 -8.36 1.82
CA SER A 46 -3.80 -7.36 2.75
C SER A 46 -5.01 -7.91 3.52
N PHE A 47 -5.96 -8.57 2.85
CA PHE A 47 -7.06 -9.28 3.52
C PHE A 47 -6.58 -10.43 4.40
N ALA A 48 -5.60 -11.20 3.94
CA ALA A 48 -5.02 -12.30 4.70
C ALA A 48 -4.35 -11.78 5.97
N LEU A 49 -3.56 -10.72 5.88
CA LEU A 49 -2.89 -10.09 7.02
C LEU A 49 -3.89 -9.51 8.00
N GLN A 50 -4.96 -8.85 7.53
CA GLN A 50 -6.05 -8.39 8.37
C GLN A 50 -6.67 -9.54 9.17
N THR A 51 -6.95 -10.66 8.49
CA THR A 51 -7.51 -11.86 9.12
C THR A 51 -6.54 -12.46 10.15
N VAL A 52 -5.26 -12.54 9.80
CA VAL A 52 -4.20 -13.02 10.70
C VAL A 52 -4.11 -12.13 11.94
N SER A 53 -4.12 -10.80 11.78
CA SER A 53 -4.13 -9.84 12.88
C SER A 53 -5.31 -10.11 13.82
N HIS A 54 -6.51 -10.26 13.27
CA HIS A 54 -7.73 -10.49 14.04
C HIS A 54 -7.65 -11.71 14.96
N PHE A 55 -6.99 -12.78 14.53
CA PHE A 55 -6.87 -14.02 15.31
C PHE A 55 -5.63 -14.06 16.22
N ILE A 56 -4.55 -13.37 15.85
CA ILE A 56 -3.27 -13.42 16.57
C ILE A 56 -3.16 -12.30 17.60
N CYS A 57 -3.54 -11.07 17.27
CA CYS A 57 -3.42 -9.91 18.16
C CYS A 57 -4.17 -10.05 19.50
N PRO A 58 -5.35 -10.69 19.60
CA PRO A 58 -5.98 -10.98 20.90
C PRO A 58 -5.08 -11.83 21.82
N LYS A 59 -4.27 -12.73 21.25
CA LYS A 59 -3.37 -13.62 21.99
C LYS A 59 -2.07 -12.93 22.38
N LEU A 60 -1.54 -12.06 21.50
CA LEU A 60 -0.33 -11.29 21.76
C LEU A 60 -0.57 -10.14 22.75
N PHE A 61 -1.75 -9.52 22.71
CA PHE A 61 -2.09 -8.35 23.52
C PHE A 61 -3.33 -8.57 24.41
N PRO A 62 -3.38 -9.63 25.24
CA PRO A 62 -4.59 -10.04 25.96
C PRO A 62 -5.05 -9.01 27.01
N LYS A 63 -4.15 -8.11 27.45
CA LYS A 63 -4.47 -7.05 28.43
C LYS A 63 -5.11 -5.80 27.81
N THR A 64 -4.88 -5.58 26.51
CA THR A 64 -5.28 -4.36 25.79
C THR A 64 -6.42 -4.66 24.81
N TYR A 65 -6.24 -5.67 23.96
CA TYR A 65 -7.14 -5.96 22.84
C TYR A 65 -8.61 -6.18 23.25
N PRO A 66 -8.94 -6.88 24.36
CA PRO A 66 -10.33 -7.04 24.79
C PRO A 66 -11.00 -5.73 25.27
N LYS A 67 -10.21 -4.74 25.71
CA LYS A 67 -10.72 -3.47 26.25
C LYS A 67 -11.13 -2.48 25.15
N ILE A 68 -10.63 -2.68 23.93
CA ILE A 68 -10.83 -1.77 22.80
C ILE A 68 -11.83 -2.33 21.77
N ARG A 69 -12.90 -2.99 22.23
CA ARG A 69 -13.85 -3.74 21.37
C ARG A 69 -14.35 -2.96 20.14
N ALA A 70 -14.65 -1.68 20.29
CA ALA A 70 -15.12 -0.82 19.20
C ALA A 70 -14.01 -0.37 18.22
N LYS A 71 -12.76 -0.75 18.48
CA LYS A 71 -11.54 -0.35 17.77
C LYS A 71 -10.67 -1.56 17.38
N GLN A 72 -11.24 -2.76 17.43
CA GLN A 72 -10.53 -3.98 17.01
C GLN A 72 -10.34 -4.02 15.49
N ASP A 73 -11.36 -3.62 14.73
CA ASP A 73 -11.20 -3.47 13.28
C ASP A 73 -10.13 -2.42 12.97
N ASP A 74 -10.22 -1.24 13.61
CA ASP A 74 -9.19 -0.20 13.49
C ASP A 74 -7.79 -0.75 13.81
N TRP A 75 -7.63 -1.58 14.84
CA TRP A 75 -6.36 -2.23 15.17
C TRP A 75 -5.82 -3.06 14.01
N ASP A 76 -6.66 -3.92 13.42
CA ASP A 76 -6.29 -4.79 12.32
C ASP A 76 -5.93 -3.98 11.06
N LEU A 77 -6.65 -2.89 10.80
CA LEU A 77 -6.34 -1.95 9.72
C LEU A 77 -4.95 -1.31 9.92
N HIS A 78 -4.62 -0.90 11.14
CA HIS A 78 -3.30 -0.36 11.44
C HIS A 78 -2.20 -1.40 11.24
N VAL A 79 -2.42 -2.68 11.56
CA VAL A 79 -1.42 -3.74 11.29
C VAL A 79 -1.13 -3.85 9.78
N VAL A 80 -2.18 -3.86 8.96
CA VAL A 80 -2.03 -3.96 7.50
C VAL A 80 -1.34 -2.74 6.93
N GLY A 81 -1.79 -1.53 7.30
CA GLY A 81 -1.16 -0.29 6.86
C GLY A 81 0.30 -0.18 7.29
N TRP A 82 0.64 -0.67 8.48
CA TRP A 82 2.02 -0.66 8.97
C TRP A 82 2.91 -1.62 8.17
N ALA A 83 2.43 -2.82 7.88
CA ALA A 83 3.15 -3.78 7.04
C ALA A 83 3.35 -3.26 5.61
N TYR A 84 2.31 -2.66 5.03
CA TYR A 84 2.41 -2.04 3.71
C TYR A 84 3.41 -0.90 3.71
N ALA A 85 3.34 0.04 4.65
CA ALA A 85 4.25 1.18 4.74
C ALA A 85 5.72 0.74 4.89
N LEU A 86 5.98 -0.30 5.70
CA LEU A 86 7.33 -0.87 5.87
C LEU A 86 7.88 -1.54 4.59
N ILE A 87 7.02 -1.92 3.65
CA ILE A 87 7.42 -2.48 2.35
C ILE A 87 7.49 -1.38 1.29
N ALA A 88 6.44 -0.58 1.13
CA ALA A 88 6.30 0.42 0.08
C ALA A 88 7.30 1.56 0.24
N THR A 89 7.53 2.04 1.46
CA THR A 89 8.43 3.17 1.72
C THR A 89 9.88 2.93 1.26
N PRO A 90 10.57 1.84 1.67
CA PRO A 90 11.94 1.60 1.20
C PRO A 90 12.01 1.30 -0.31
N LEU A 91 11.00 0.65 -0.88
CA LEU A 91 10.92 0.43 -2.33
C LEU A 91 10.76 1.75 -3.11
N ALA A 92 9.89 2.64 -2.62
CA ALA A 92 9.67 3.95 -3.20
C ALA A 92 10.93 4.81 -3.11
N LEU A 93 11.59 4.85 -1.95
CA LEU A 93 12.83 5.58 -1.76
C LEU A 93 13.92 5.12 -2.72
N ASP A 94 14.07 3.80 -2.89
CA ASP A 94 15.06 3.25 -3.80
C ASP A 94 14.81 3.65 -5.26
N LEU A 95 13.54 3.64 -5.71
CA LEU A 95 13.17 4.06 -7.07
C LEU A 95 13.21 5.59 -7.27
N ILE A 96 13.09 6.39 -6.20
CA ILE A 96 13.35 7.84 -6.26
C ILE A 96 14.86 8.09 -6.45
N LEU A 97 15.71 7.37 -5.73
CA LEU A 97 17.17 7.54 -5.80
C LEU A 97 17.77 6.89 -7.05
N HIS A 98 17.16 5.82 -7.54
CA HIS A 98 17.62 5.01 -8.67
C HIS A 98 16.46 4.75 -9.66
N PRO A 99 15.92 5.78 -10.32
CA PRO A 99 14.83 5.61 -11.28
C PRO A 99 15.27 4.81 -12.51
N SER A 100 14.34 4.08 -13.11
CA SER A 100 14.59 3.34 -14.36
C SER A 100 15.02 4.28 -15.49
N PRO A 101 15.91 3.83 -16.41
CA PRO A 101 16.37 4.65 -17.53
C PRO A 101 15.24 5.21 -18.39
N GLU A 102 14.15 4.47 -18.56
CA GLU A 102 12.97 4.88 -19.33
C GLU A 102 12.27 6.08 -18.70
N ILE A 103 12.22 6.13 -17.36
CA ILE A 103 11.63 7.24 -16.60
C ILE A 103 12.53 8.48 -16.67
N VAL A 104 13.85 8.28 -16.62
CA VAL A 104 14.81 9.38 -16.78
C VAL A 104 14.75 9.97 -18.20
N ALA A 105 14.60 9.11 -19.21
CA ALA A 105 14.52 9.53 -20.60
C ALA A 105 13.21 10.26 -20.93
N ASP A 106 12.08 9.80 -20.39
CA ASP A 106 10.78 10.44 -20.54
C ASP A 106 10.00 10.36 -19.22
N PRO A 107 10.04 11.42 -18.38
CA PRO A 107 9.30 11.41 -17.13
C PRO A 107 7.78 11.28 -17.32
N LEU A 108 7.23 11.75 -18.44
CA LEU A 108 5.77 11.82 -18.63
C LEU A 108 5.19 10.47 -19.07
N TYR A 109 5.86 9.77 -19.98
CA TYR A 109 5.37 8.53 -20.59
C TYR A 109 6.30 7.32 -20.42
N GLY A 110 7.48 7.52 -19.86
CA GLY A 110 8.42 6.44 -19.55
C GLY A 110 7.78 5.37 -18.68
N TYR A 111 8.15 4.12 -18.94
CA TYR A 111 7.71 2.98 -18.16
C TYR A 111 8.91 2.14 -17.75
N GLY A 112 9.24 2.21 -16.47
CA GLY A 112 10.15 1.25 -15.83
C GLY A 112 9.37 0.08 -15.26
N LEU A 113 9.89 -1.14 -15.43
CA LEU A 113 9.22 -2.36 -14.94
C LEU A 113 9.13 -2.36 -13.40
N ALA A 114 10.17 -1.89 -12.71
CA ALA A 114 10.20 -1.84 -11.26
C ALA A 114 9.14 -0.87 -10.71
N GLU A 115 9.01 0.32 -11.28
CA GLU A 115 7.97 1.31 -10.96
C GLU A 115 6.58 0.75 -11.24
N GLY A 116 6.38 0.08 -12.39
CA GLY A 116 5.10 -0.57 -12.72
C GLY A 116 4.71 -1.66 -11.73
N ARG A 117 5.67 -2.45 -11.23
CA ARG A 117 5.44 -3.47 -10.20
C ARG A 117 5.16 -2.86 -8.83
N LEU A 118 5.84 -1.77 -8.46
CA LEU A 118 5.52 -1.02 -7.25
C LEU A 118 4.12 -0.40 -7.33
N ALA A 119 3.76 0.18 -8.47
CA ALA A 119 2.42 0.70 -8.73
C ALA A 119 1.37 -0.39 -8.61
N ALA A 120 1.63 -1.61 -9.11
CA ALA A 120 0.71 -2.74 -8.94
C ALA A 120 0.54 -3.16 -7.48
N ILE A 121 1.62 -3.20 -6.69
CA ILE A 121 1.54 -3.45 -5.23
C ILE A 121 0.63 -2.40 -4.57
N ALA A 122 0.84 -1.13 -4.90
CA ALA A 122 0.03 -0.02 -4.40
C ALA A 122 -1.43 -0.13 -4.83
N THR A 123 -1.71 -0.39 -6.11
CA THR A 123 -3.07 -0.61 -6.62
C THR A 123 -3.78 -1.74 -5.86
N GLY A 124 -3.08 -2.85 -5.58
CA GLY A 124 -3.63 -3.95 -4.79
C GLY A 124 -3.97 -3.56 -3.35
N TYR A 125 -3.04 -2.90 -2.67
CA TYR A 125 -3.24 -2.39 -1.31
C TYR A 125 -4.40 -1.38 -1.23
N PHE A 126 -4.42 -0.36 -2.10
CA PHE A 126 -5.47 0.65 -2.08
C PHE A 126 -6.83 0.12 -2.55
N THR A 127 -6.87 -0.99 -3.29
CA THR A 127 -8.12 -1.72 -3.54
C THR A 127 -8.66 -2.32 -2.24
N TRP A 128 -7.81 -2.98 -1.44
CA TRP A 128 -8.17 -3.45 -0.11
C TRP A 128 -8.62 -2.30 0.80
N ASP A 129 -7.84 -1.22 0.87
CA ASP A 129 -8.13 -0.04 1.69
C ASP A 129 -9.49 0.58 1.32
N THR A 130 -9.75 0.77 0.02
CA THR A 130 -11.05 1.25 -0.46
C THR A 130 -12.20 0.37 0.01
N ILE A 131 -12.09 -0.95 -0.16
CA ILE A 131 -13.16 -1.89 0.21
C ILE A 131 -13.40 -1.87 1.72
N VAL A 132 -12.34 -1.86 2.52
CA VAL A 132 -12.42 -1.95 3.98
C VAL A 132 -12.86 -0.61 4.57
N SER A 133 -12.33 0.51 4.09
CA SER A 133 -12.74 1.86 4.51
C SER A 133 -14.19 2.15 4.11
N ALA A 134 -14.70 1.60 3.00
CA ALA A 134 -16.13 1.66 2.68
C ALA A 134 -17.00 0.92 3.71
N LYS A 135 -16.58 -0.27 4.16
CA LYS A 135 -17.29 -1.06 5.18
C LYS A 135 -17.26 -0.39 6.55
N HIS A 136 -16.17 0.30 6.87
CA HIS A 136 -15.94 0.95 8.17
C HIS A 136 -16.14 2.47 8.11
N MET A 137 -16.93 2.96 7.15
CA MET A 137 -17.10 4.40 6.93
C MET A 137 -17.69 5.13 8.15
N ASN A 138 -18.49 4.44 8.97
CA ASN A 138 -19.05 4.99 10.20
C ASN A 138 -18.01 5.17 11.32
N THR A 139 -16.91 4.40 11.32
CA THR A 139 -15.88 4.44 12.37
C THR A 139 -14.60 5.15 11.93
N GLN A 140 -14.23 5.01 10.66
CA GLN A 140 -13.07 5.65 10.03
C GLN A 140 -13.42 7.02 9.45
N GLY A 141 -14.64 7.20 8.96
CA GLY A 141 -15.09 8.43 8.31
C GLY A 141 -14.87 8.44 6.81
N LEU A 142 -15.56 9.38 6.14
CA LEU A 142 -15.55 9.51 4.68
C LEU A 142 -14.14 9.81 4.11
N GLY A 143 -13.30 10.52 4.88
CA GLY A 143 -11.95 10.90 4.46
C GLY A 143 -11.07 9.71 4.09
N PHE A 144 -11.07 8.65 4.90
CA PHE A 144 -10.29 7.43 4.63
C PHE A 144 -10.81 6.68 3.39
N PHE A 145 -12.12 6.63 3.20
CA PHE A 145 -12.69 6.03 1.98
C PHE A 145 -12.30 6.80 0.71
N LEU A 146 -12.37 8.14 0.74
CA LEU A 146 -11.96 8.98 -0.38
C LEU A 146 -10.46 8.91 -0.63
N HIS A 147 -9.65 8.79 0.43
CA HIS A 147 -8.21 8.54 0.34
C HIS A 147 -7.94 7.23 -0.41
N GLY A 148 -8.53 6.11 0.02
CA GLY A 148 -8.34 4.82 -0.63
C GLY A 148 -8.70 4.83 -2.12
N ILE A 149 -9.84 5.43 -2.49
CA ILE A 149 -10.22 5.57 -3.91
C ILE A 149 -9.26 6.49 -4.66
N GLY A 150 -8.90 7.63 -4.08
CA GLY A 150 -8.01 8.61 -4.70
C GLY A 150 -6.64 8.01 -4.99
N CYS A 151 -6.02 7.39 -4.00
CA CYS A 151 -4.73 6.72 -4.13
C CYS A 151 -4.82 5.53 -5.09
N GLY A 152 -5.82 4.65 -4.92
CA GLY A 152 -6.01 3.49 -5.81
C GLY A 152 -6.18 3.89 -7.27
N THR A 153 -6.94 4.97 -7.52
CA THR A 153 -7.10 5.54 -8.86
C THR A 153 -5.77 6.08 -9.37
N ALA A 154 -5.07 6.92 -8.60
CA ALA A 154 -3.79 7.49 -9.01
C ALA A 154 -2.77 6.41 -9.42
N PHE A 155 -2.59 5.37 -8.61
CA PHE A 155 -1.67 4.27 -8.93
C PHE A 155 -2.12 3.42 -10.10
N LEU A 156 -3.43 3.11 -10.21
CA LEU A 156 -3.95 2.39 -11.36
C LEU A 156 -3.71 3.18 -12.66
N PHE A 157 -3.88 4.51 -12.64
CA PHE A 157 -3.66 5.38 -13.80
C PHE A 157 -2.21 5.39 -14.28
N THR A 158 -1.22 5.17 -13.41
CA THR A 158 0.18 5.04 -13.85
C THR A 158 0.39 3.87 -14.82
N LEU A 159 -0.48 2.85 -14.76
CA LEU A 159 -0.45 1.68 -15.65
C LEU A 159 -1.09 1.94 -17.04
N LYS A 160 -1.56 3.18 -17.30
CA LYS A 160 -1.80 3.75 -18.64
C LYS A 160 -0.53 4.31 -19.29
N PRO A 161 0.64 3.80 -18.88
CA PRO A 161 1.94 4.50 -18.81
C PRO A 161 1.87 6.03 -18.88
N PHE A 162 1.32 6.65 -17.84
CA PHE A 162 1.27 8.10 -17.73
C PHE A 162 1.66 8.53 -16.31
N LEU A 163 2.62 9.45 -16.20
CA LEU A 163 3.13 9.98 -14.93
C LEU A 163 3.67 8.88 -13.98
N MET A 164 4.30 7.83 -14.53
CA MET A 164 4.86 6.75 -13.71
C MET A 164 5.92 7.25 -12.71
N PHE A 165 6.69 8.28 -13.08
CA PHE A 165 7.67 8.92 -12.19
C PHE A 165 7.05 9.44 -10.89
N CYS A 166 5.77 9.84 -10.92
CA CYS A 166 5.06 10.31 -9.74
C CYS A 166 4.79 9.19 -8.74
N GLY A 167 4.70 7.93 -9.19
CA GLY A 167 4.31 6.80 -8.34
C GLY A 167 5.18 6.66 -7.09
N PRO A 168 6.50 6.45 -7.22
CA PRO A 168 7.41 6.40 -6.08
C PRO A 168 7.38 7.69 -5.23
N ASN A 169 7.30 8.87 -5.87
CA ASN A 169 7.24 10.16 -5.20
C ASN A 169 5.97 10.37 -4.36
N PHE A 170 4.84 9.77 -4.74
CA PHE A 170 3.62 9.76 -3.94
C PHE A 170 3.61 8.64 -2.89
N LEU A 171 4.30 7.52 -3.12
CA LEU A 171 4.37 6.43 -2.13
C LEU A 171 5.29 6.71 -0.95
N ILE A 172 6.28 7.60 -1.10
CA ILE A 172 7.18 7.93 0.01
C ILE A 172 6.43 8.56 1.21
N TRP A 173 5.25 9.12 0.98
CA TRP A 173 4.39 9.66 2.04
C TRP A 173 3.89 8.59 3.01
N GLU A 174 3.94 7.30 2.65
CA GLU A 174 3.71 6.17 3.57
C GLU A 174 4.75 6.08 4.70
N LEU A 175 5.88 6.78 4.59
CA LEU A 175 6.81 6.93 5.71
C LEU A 175 6.11 7.49 6.95
N SER A 176 5.19 8.44 6.77
CA SER A 176 4.41 9.01 7.86
C SER A 176 3.47 7.98 8.49
N THR A 177 2.92 7.03 7.72
CA THR A 177 2.08 5.92 8.20
C THR A 177 2.83 5.06 9.22
N ILE A 178 4.15 4.90 9.07
CA ILE A 178 4.98 4.16 10.04
C ILE A 178 4.87 4.81 11.42
N PHE A 179 5.09 6.12 11.51
CA PHE A 179 5.03 6.84 12.78
C PHE A 179 3.60 7.09 13.25
N LEU A 180 2.65 7.24 12.34
CA LEU A 180 1.23 7.44 12.63
C LEU A 180 0.67 6.22 13.37
N ASN A 181 0.99 5.02 12.87
CA ASN A 181 0.49 3.79 13.47
C ASN A 181 1.15 3.53 14.84
N ILE A 182 2.44 3.82 15.00
CA ILE A 182 3.08 3.81 16.33
C ILE A 182 2.35 4.75 17.28
N HIS A 183 2.05 5.97 16.83
CA HIS A 183 1.37 6.97 17.64
C HIS A 183 0.00 6.46 18.11
N TRP A 184 -0.77 5.83 17.21
CA TRP A 184 -2.05 5.22 17.51
C TRP A 184 -1.92 4.07 18.51
N TYR A 185 -0.93 3.19 18.35
CA TYR A 185 -0.72 2.07 19.30
C TYR A 185 -0.29 2.55 20.68
N LEU A 186 0.56 3.57 20.78
CA LEU A 186 0.95 4.16 22.07
C LEU A 186 -0.29 4.66 22.84
N ASP A 187 -1.27 5.24 22.15
CA ASP A 187 -2.55 5.61 22.75
C ASP A 187 -3.31 4.38 23.27
N LYS A 188 -3.41 3.30 22.48
CA LYS A 188 -4.11 2.06 22.92
C LYS A 188 -3.41 1.36 24.08
N PHE A 189 -2.11 1.53 24.23
CA PHE A 189 -1.35 1.03 25.37
C PHE A 189 -1.41 1.94 26.61
N GLY A 190 -2.13 3.07 26.55
CA GLY A 190 -2.22 4.02 27.66
C GLY A 190 -0.92 4.79 27.88
N LEU A 191 -0.10 4.93 26.83
CA LEU A 191 1.19 5.65 26.84
C LEU A 191 1.03 7.09 26.31
N THR A 192 -0.20 7.61 26.27
CA THR A 192 -0.48 8.98 25.87
C THR A 192 0.20 9.99 26.81
N GLY A 193 0.86 10.99 26.25
CA GLY A 193 1.60 12.02 26.98
C GLY A 193 3.01 11.61 27.45
N THR A 194 3.45 10.39 27.15
CA THR A 194 4.81 9.93 27.52
C THR A 194 5.88 10.54 26.60
N THR A 195 7.13 10.58 27.06
CA THR A 195 8.28 10.97 26.22
C THR A 195 8.41 10.11 24.97
N ALA A 196 8.04 8.83 25.03
CA ALA A 196 8.03 7.94 23.87
C ALA A 196 7.06 8.43 22.78
N GLN A 197 5.84 8.83 23.18
CA GLN A 197 4.86 9.38 22.23
C GLN A 197 5.30 10.74 21.68
N LEU A 198 5.93 11.58 22.51
CA LEU A 198 6.51 12.86 22.06
C LEU A 198 7.60 12.65 21.00
N VAL A 199 8.57 11.76 21.27
CA VAL A 199 9.65 11.43 20.33
C VAL A 199 9.08 10.90 19.02
N ASN A 200 8.12 9.97 19.08
CA ASN A 200 7.44 9.49 17.87
C ASN A 200 6.68 10.60 17.13
N GLY A 201 6.04 11.51 17.87
CA GLY A 201 5.36 12.67 17.30
C GLY A 201 6.29 13.62 16.54
N VAL A 202 7.56 13.74 16.97
CA VAL A 202 8.56 14.54 16.23
C VAL A 202 8.89 13.91 14.87
N PHE A 203 8.96 12.58 14.78
CA PHE A 203 9.21 11.88 13.51
C PHE A 203 7.97 11.79 12.60
N LEU A 204 6.77 12.01 13.15
CA LEU A 204 5.51 11.99 12.41
C LEU A 204 5.28 13.29 11.62
N LEU A 205 5.86 14.41 12.04
CA LEU A 205 5.76 15.73 11.40
C LEU A 205 6.75 15.88 10.24
#